data_AF-A0A8C6XQ56-F1
#
_entry.id   AF-A0A8C6XQ56-F1
#
_cell.length_a   1.000
_cell.length_b   1.000
_cell.length_c   1.000
_cell.angle_alpha   90.00
_cell.angle_beta   90.00
_cell.angle_gamma   90.00
#
_symmetry.space_group_name_H-M   'P 1'
#
loop_
_entity.id
_entity.type
_entity.pdbx_description
1 polymer ?
#
loop_
_entity_poly.entity_id
_entity_poly.type
_entity_poly.pdbx_seq_one_letter_code
_entity_poly.pdbx_strand_id
1 'polypeptide(L)'
;MADKNHVLKSPQSITDAKTSSGSEGKSIPFSKSVDSVIQTDESYRMDCPEMGICILVNNKHFLPNTGMALRSGTDADAALVFDTFRTLGYNVKTYNDLPCKRIIEVLQNIAKDDHKKRNSFVCVLLSHGEDGLIYGTDGPLELKTLTNHQGPLILVCLHKN
;
A
#
# COMPACT_ATOMS: atom_id res chain seq x y z
N MET A 1 -43.22 25.24 11.98
CA MET A 1 -44.57 24.91 11.47
C MET A 1 -44.43 24.23 10.11
N ALA A 2 -45.53 23.68 9.56
CA ALA A 2 -45.64 23.19 8.17
C ALA A 2 -45.81 24.38 7.18
N ASP A 3 -46.03 24.27 5.86
CA ASP A 3 -46.49 23.20 4.94
C ASP A 3 -45.72 23.33 3.59
N LYS A 4 -45.40 22.27 2.81
CA LYS A 4 -46.19 21.47 1.82
C LYS A 4 -46.72 22.18 0.55
N ASN A 5 -46.64 21.43 -0.56
CA ASN A 5 -47.46 21.51 -1.79
C ASN A 5 -47.21 22.70 -2.74
N HIS A 6 -47.41 22.64 -4.07
CA HIS A 6 -47.67 21.54 -5.03
C HIS A 6 -47.57 22.10 -6.48
N VAL A 7 -47.36 21.26 -7.52
CA VAL A 7 -48.07 21.24 -8.84
C VAL A 7 -47.33 20.43 -9.93
N LEU A 8 -48.14 19.75 -10.75
CA LEU A 8 -47.95 18.95 -11.99
C LEU A 8 -47.04 19.58 -13.10
N LYS A 9 -46.68 18.91 -14.22
CA LYS A 9 -47.41 17.90 -15.05
C LYS A 9 -46.50 17.14 -16.05
N SER A 10 -47.01 16.03 -16.64
CA SER A 10 -46.47 15.34 -17.83
C SER A 10 -47.47 15.36 -19.01
N PRO A 11 -47.04 15.05 -20.26
CA PRO A 11 -47.34 13.77 -20.96
C PRO A 11 -46.11 13.21 -21.74
N GLN A 12 -45.95 11.93 -22.11
CA GLN A 12 -46.71 11.01 -23.01
C GLN A 12 -46.86 11.49 -24.48
N SER A 13 -46.73 10.68 -25.55
CA SER A 13 -46.49 9.21 -25.74
C SER A 13 -45.37 8.97 -26.81
N ILE A 14 -45.18 7.87 -27.58
CA ILE A 14 -46.06 6.96 -28.39
C ILE A 14 -45.44 5.52 -28.44
N THR A 15 -46.23 4.50 -28.78
CA THR A 15 -45.84 3.07 -28.96
C THR A 15 -46.55 2.43 -30.16
N ASP A 16 -45.96 1.40 -30.79
CA ASP A 16 -46.61 0.52 -31.77
C ASP A 16 -46.34 -0.97 -31.50
N ALA A 17 -47.23 -1.89 -31.91
CA ALA A 17 -47.19 -3.31 -31.52
C ALA A 17 -47.95 -4.29 -32.44
N LYS A 18 -47.52 -5.57 -32.45
CA LYS A 18 -48.25 -6.85 -32.71
C LYS A 18 -47.25 -8.03 -32.48
N THR A 19 -47.53 -9.18 -31.85
CA THR A 19 -48.63 -10.18 -31.96
C THR A 19 -48.53 -11.01 -33.24
N SER A 20 -48.53 -12.35 -33.27
CA SER A 20 -48.59 -13.44 -32.24
C SER A 20 -47.46 -14.49 -32.50
N SER A 21 -47.35 -15.74 -32.01
CA SER A 21 -48.25 -16.73 -31.38
C SER A 21 -47.44 -17.73 -30.50
N GLY A 22 -48.00 -18.87 -30.06
CA GLY A 22 -47.27 -19.92 -29.33
C GLY A 22 -47.77 -21.36 -29.55
N SER A 23 -47.04 -22.34 -29.00
CA SER A 23 -47.38 -23.78 -28.83
C SER A 23 -46.45 -24.43 -27.80
N GLU A 24 -46.82 -25.58 -27.24
CA GLU A 24 -46.06 -26.28 -26.19
C GLU A 24 -44.88 -27.13 -26.73
N GLY A 25 -43.83 -27.30 -25.91
CA GLY A 25 -42.71 -28.20 -26.19
C GLY A 25 -41.76 -28.30 -25.00
N LYS A 26 -41.32 -29.52 -24.64
CA LYS A 26 -40.58 -29.80 -23.40
C LYS A 26 -39.15 -30.27 -23.71
N SER A 27 -38.14 -29.57 -23.23
CA SER A 27 -36.72 -29.96 -23.34
C SER A 27 -35.95 -29.66 -22.04
N ILE A 28 -34.81 -30.33 -21.88
CA ILE A 28 -33.93 -30.30 -20.69
C ILE A 28 -32.50 -29.98 -21.15
N PRO A 29 -31.56 -29.77 -20.21
CA PRO A 29 -31.20 -28.46 -19.66
C PRO A 29 -30.19 -27.71 -20.55
N PHE A 30 -30.30 -26.38 -20.61
CA PHE A 30 -29.21 -25.55 -21.15
C PHE A 30 -28.37 -24.98 -20.01
N SER A 31 -27.15 -25.50 -19.86
CA SER A 31 -26.16 -24.97 -18.93
C SER A 31 -25.83 -23.53 -19.29
N LYS A 32 -26.25 -22.56 -18.46
CA LYS A 32 -25.77 -21.19 -18.59
C LYS A 32 -24.30 -21.14 -18.19
N SER A 33 -23.43 -21.17 -19.20
CA SER A 33 -22.06 -20.70 -19.07
C SER A 33 -22.08 -19.32 -18.44
N VAL A 34 -21.50 -19.19 -17.25
CA VAL A 34 -21.17 -17.87 -16.72
C VAL A 34 -20.03 -17.34 -17.57
N ASP A 35 -20.30 -16.30 -18.36
CA ASP A 35 -19.23 -15.51 -18.96
C ASP A 35 -18.50 -14.81 -17.83
N SER A 36 -17.46 -15.48 -17.32
CA SER A 36 -16.52 -14.91 -16.38
C SER A 36 -15.72 -13.84 -17.12
N VAL A 37 -16.28 -12.63 -17.18
CA VAL A 37 -15.56 -11.42 -17.57
C VAL A 37 -14.27 -11.41 -16.78
N ILE A 38 -13.14 -11.55 -17.49
CA ILE A 38 -11.82 -11.51 -16.88
C ILE A 38 -11.57 -10.05 -16.49
N GLN A 39 -12.05 -9.68 -15.31
CA GLN A 39 -11.61 -8.47 -14.63
C GLN A 39 -10.14 -8.66 -14.31
N THR A 40 -9.28 -8.05 -15.12
CA THR A 40 -7.89 -7.83 -14.80
C THR A 40 -7.85 -6.93 -13.57
N ASP A 41 -7.58 -7.53 -12.41
CA ASP A 41 -7.37 -6.83 -11.14
C ASP A 41 -6.03 -6.10 -11.22
N GLU A 42 -6.02 -4.92 -11.84
CA GLU A 42 -4.86 -4.02 -11.93
C GLU A 42 -4.55 -3.33 -10.59
N SER A 43 -5.29 -3.69 -9.52
CA SER A 43 -5.15 -3.12 -8.18
C SER A 43 -4.52 -4.11 -7.20
N TYR A 44 -3.81 -3.58 -6.20
CA TYR A 44 -3.45 -4.39 -5.04
C TYR A 44 -4.68 -4.57 -4.15
N ARG A 45 -4.86 -5.78 -3.63
CA ARG A 45 -5.93 -6.08 -2.68
C ARG A 45 -5.66 -5.41 -1.34
N MET A 46 -6.63 -4.62 -0.89
CA MET A 46 -6.57 -3.81 0.34
C MET A 46 -7.67 -4.20 1.35
N ASP A 47 -8.21 -5.41 1.27
CA ASP A 47 -9.35 -5.93 2.03
C ASP A 47 -8.98 -6.80 3.26
N CYS A 48 -7.69 -6.99 3.54
CA CYS A 48 -7.24 -7.72 4.73
C CYS A 48 -7.42 -6.89 6.03
N PRO A 49 -7.49 -7.55 7.21
CA PRO A 49 -7.78 -6.88 8.49
C PRO A 49 -6.73 -5.86 8.98
N GLU A 50 -5.48 -5.96 8.53
CA GLU A 50 -4.39 -5.02 8.85
C GLU A 50 -3.93 -4.32 7.57
N MET A 51 -3.72 -2.99 7.60
CA MET A 51 -3.07 -2.28 6.50
C MET A 51 -1.63 -2.77 6.30
N GLY A 52 -0.90 -2.95 7.40
CA GLY A 52 0.47 -3.48 7.37
C GLY A 52 1.36 -2.94 8.48
N ILE A 53 2.65 -3.26 8.35
CA ILE A 53 3.71 -2.65 9.15
C ILE A 53 4.42 -1.59 8.31
N CYS A 54 4.70 -0.43 8.91
CA CYS A 54 5.64 0.55 8.39
C CYS A 54 6.91 0.55 9.25
N ILE A 55 8.05 0.16 8.69
CA ILE A 55 9.35 0.30 9.34
C ILE A 55 9.90 1.69 9.00
N LEU A 56 10.20 2.50 10.02
CA LEU A 56 10.84 3.79 9.86
C LEU A 56 12.23 3.76 10.50
N VAL A 57 13.28 3.80 9.68
CA VAL A 57 14.66 3.97 10.15
C VAL A 57 15.05 5.44 9.99
N ASN A 58 15.48 6.06 11.08
CA ASN A 58 15.89 7.46 11.16
C ASN A 58 17.36 7.54 11.59
N ASN A 59 18.27 7.53 10.63
CA ASN A 59 19.70 7.67 10.87
C ASN A 59 20.08 9.16 10.79
N LYS A 60 20.46 9.69 11.94
CA LYS A 60 20.80 11.10 12.18
C LYS A 60 22.27 11.27 12.52
N HIS A 61 22.79 10.42 13.40
CA HIS A 61 24.16 10.43 13.91
C HIS A 61 24.95 9.28 13.30
N PHE A 62 26.12 9.59 12.74
CA PHE A 62 26.98 8.62 12.06
C PHE A 62 28.32 8.51 12.80
N LEU A 63 29.00 7.35 12.72
CA LEU A 63 30.26 7.15 13.40
C LEU A 63 31.35 8.08 12.81
N PRO A 64 32.22 8.73 13.61
CA PRO A 64 33.16 9.73 13.11
C PRO A 64 34.14 9.25 12.01
N ASN A 65 34.46 7.95 12.00
CA ASN A 65 35.29 7.33 10.96
C ASN A 65 34.63 7.24 9.58
N THR A 66 33.32 7.49 9.47
CA THR A 66 32.61 7.55 8.18
C THR A 66 32.75 8.88 7.46
N GLY A 67 33.15 9.95 8.17
CA GLY A 67 33.17 11.32 7.63
C GLY A 67 31.79 11.94 7.34
N MET A 68 30.68 11.22 7.59
CA MET A 68 29.33 11.69 7.30
C MET A 68 28.84 12.79 8.25
N ALA A 69 28.12 13.77 7.70
CA ALA A 69 27.56 14.89 8.46
C ALA A 69 26.31 14.50 9.29
N LEU A 70 26.06 15.25 10.37
CA LEU A 70 24.82 15.17 11.15
C LEU A 70 23.62 15.59 10.28
N ARG A 71 22.58 14.75 10.19
CA ARG A 71 21.36 15.07 9.40
C ARG A 71 20.38 15.94 10.21
N SER A 72 20.76 17.19 10.48
CA SER A 72 19.98 18.15 11.28
C SER A 72 18.67 18.58 10.59
N GLY A 73 17.63 17.76 10.76
CA GLY A 73 16.29 17.97 10.23
C GLY A 73 15.46 16.68 10.16
N THR A 74 16.14 15.53 10.11
CA THR A 74 15.52 14.20 9.90
C THR A 74 14.49 13.80 10.97
N ASP A 75 14.54 14.36 12.18
CA ASP A 75 13.55 14.08 13.23
C ASP A 75 12.17 14.68 12.92
N ALA A 76 12.12 15.82 12.22
CA ALA A 76 10.87 16.41 11.74
C ALA A 76 10.29 15.58 10.59
N ASP A 77 11.15 15.05 9.71
CA ASP A 77 10.75 14.11 8.66
C ASP A 77 10.25 12.79 9.24
N ALA A 78 10.92 12.25 10.26
CA ALA A 78 10.49 11.05 10.98
C ALA A 78 9.12 11.23 11.65
N ALA A 79 8.86 12.40 12.25
CA ALA A 79 7.54 12.72 12.80
C ALA A 79 6.45 12.79 11.71
N LEU A 80 6.70 13.51 10.61
CA LEU A 80 5.76 13.62 9.49
C LEU A 80 5.46 12.26 8.84
N VAL A 81 6.49 11.42 8.64
CA VAL A 81 6.34 10.06 8.12
C VAL A 81 5.55 9.18 9.09
N PHE A 82 5.85 9.25 10.39
CA PHE A 82 5.15 8.49 11.43
C PHE A 82 3.66 8.83 11.45
N ASP A 83 3.29 10.10 11.56
CA ASP A 83 1.89 10.51 11.61
C ASP A 83 1.16 10.26 10.28
N THR A 84 1.84 10.36 9.13
CA THR A 84 1.27 10.00 7.82
C THR A 84 0.90 8.52 7.75
N PHE A 85 1.86 7.60 7.98
CA PHE A 85 1.58 6.17 7.86
C PHE A 85 0.66 5.65 8.97
N ARG A 86 0.72 6.24 10.17
CA ARG A 86 -0.24 5.98 11.25
C ARG A 86 -1.66 6.40 10.88
N THR A 87 -1.83 7.56 10.22
CA THR A 87 -3.14 8.03 9.72
C THR A 87 -3.66 7.14 8.59
N LEU A 88 -2.76 6.58 7.77
CA LEU A 88 -3.07 5.53 6.79
C LEU A 88 -3.28 4.13 7.41
N GLY A 89 -3.35 4.01 8.74
CA GLY A 89 -3.69 2.76 9.44
C GLY A 89 -2.55 1.76 9.61
N TYR A 90 -1.31 2.11 9.28
CA TYR A 90 -0.15 1.22 9.45
C TYR A 90 0.31 1.15 10.91
N ASN A 91 0.79 -0.03 11.32
CA ASN A 91 1.55 -0.20 12.54
C ASN A 91 3.00 0.30 12.32
N VAL A 92 3.26 1.57 12.67
CA VAL A 92 4.57 2.20 12.46
C VAL A 92 5.54 1.83 13.59
N LYS A 93 6.69 1.26 13.23
CA LYS A 93 7.80 0.93 14.15
C LYS A 93 9.01 1.79 13.80
N THR A 94 9.32 2.76 14.67
CA THR A 94 10.46 3.68 14.50
C THR A 94 11.72 3.15 15.16
N TYR A 95 12.84 3.26 14.45
CA TYR A 95 14.19 2.94 14.92
C TYR A 95 15.10 4.13 14.61
N ASN A 96 15.88 4.60 15.59
CA ASN A 96 16.87 5.66 15.38
C ASN A 96 18.28 5.07 15.31
N ASP A 97 19.15 5.68 14.50
CA ASP A 97 20.60 5.45 14.48
C ASP A 97 21.00 3.96 14.44
N LEU A 98 20.53 3.24 13.40
CA LEU A 98 20.86 1.83 13.17
C LEU A 98 22.13 1.65 12.29
N PRO A 99 23.10 0.81 12.71
CA PRO A 99 24.15 0.31 11.83
C PRO A 99 23.61 -0.71 10.81
N CYS A 100 24.32 -0.91 9.70
CA CYS A 100 23.92 -1.72 8.55
C CYS A 100 23.39 -3.10 8.95
N LYS A 101 24.11 -3.79 9.85
CA LYS A 101 23.72 -5.11 10.35
C LYS A 101 22.34 -5.10 11.03
N ARG A 102 22.00 -4.04 11.77
CA ARG A 102 20.72 -3.93 12.49
C ARG A 102 19.57 -3.57 11.54
N ILE A 103 19.82 -2.82 10.47
CA ILE A 103 18.84 -2.61 9.39
C ILE A 103 18.49 -3.96 8.74
N ILE A 104 19.51 -4.76 8.39
CA ILE A 104 19.34 -6.12 7.85
C ILE A 104 18.56 -7.01 8.83
N GLU A 105 18.97 -7.06 10.10
CA GLU A 105 18.31 -7.90 11.12
C GLU A 105 16.83 -7.52 11.32
N VAL A 106 16.48 -6.22 11.32
CA VAL A 106 15.08 -5.77 11.40
C VAL A 106 14.28 -6.24 10.18
N LEU A 107 14.79 -6.02 8.96
CA LEU A 107 14.07 -6.38 7.74
C LEU A 107 13.98 -7.90 7.52
N GLN A 108 15.02 -8.66 7.87
CA GLN A 108 15.00 -10.12 7.84
C GLN A 108 14.08 -10.73 8.90
N ASN A 109 13.84 -10.05 10.03
CA ASN A 109 12.86 -10.51 11.02
C ASN A 109 11.44 -10.24 10.53
N ILE A 110 11.14 -9.06 9.98
CA ILE A 110 9.82 -8.80 9.39
C ILE A 110 9.57 -9.72 8.18
N ALA A 111 10.58 -10.05 7.36
CA ALA A 111 10.42 -11.02 6.27
C ALA A 111 10.02 -12.45 6.73
N LYS A 112 10.08 -12.75 8.04
CA LYS A 112 9.69 -14.04 8.65
C LYS A 112 8.35 -13.99 9.40
N ASP A 113 7.73 -12.82 9.55
CA ASP A 113 6.38 -12.68 10.12
C ASP A 113 5.33 -13.42 9.26
N ASP A 114 4.20 -13.82 9.85
CA ASP A 114 3.01 -14.20 9.06
C ASP A 114 2.29 -12.93 8.57
N HIS A 115 2.33 -12.70 7.26
CA HIS A 115 1.71 -11.54 6.61
C HIS A 115 0.32 -11.81 6.03
N LYS A 116 -0.27 -13.01 6.18
CA LYS A 116 -1.57 -13.39 5.56
C LYS A 116 -2.77 -12.51 5.93
N LYS A 117 -2.63 -11.59 6.88
CA LYS A 117 -3.67 -10.66 7.35
C LYS A 117 -3.35 -9.20 7.02
N ARG A 118 -2.25 -8.92 6.31
CA ARG A 118 -1.75 -7.58 6.01
C ARG A 118 -1.90 -7.28 4.53
N ASN A 119 -2.43 -6.11 4.19
CA ASN A 119 -2.53 -5.64 2.82
C ASN A 119 -1.15 -5.38 2.20
N SER A 120 -0.22 -4.82 2.98
CA SER A 120 1.10 -4.44 2.49
C SER A 120 2.16 -4.40 3.60
N PHE A 121 3.37 -4.02 3.20
CA PHE A 121 4.45 -3.61 4.07
C PHE A 121 5.11 -2.38 3.47
N VAL A 122 5.55 -1.47 4.33
CA VAL A 122 6.33 -0.28 3.97
C VAL A 122 7.64 -0.27 4.75
N CYS A 123 8.72 0.11 4.09
CA CYS A 123 9.96 0.54 4.75
C CYS A 123 10.36 1.92 4.26
N VAL A 124 10.62 2.83 5.20
CA VAL A 124 11.17 4.16 4.98
C VAL A 124 12.54 4.23 5.65
N LEU A 125 13.55 4.58 4.86
CA LEU A 125 14.94 4.73 5.30
C LEU A 125 15.34 6.20 5.15
N LEU A 126 15.37 6.95 6.26
CA LEU A 126 15.87 8.32 6.32
C LEU A 126 17.35 8.26 6.72
N SER A 127 18.24 8.37 5.75
CA SER A 127 19.70 8.33 5.96
C SER A 127 20.44 9.08 4.84
N HIS A 128 21.77 9.12 4.92
CA HIS A 128 22.62 9.36 3.75
C HIS A 128 22.47 8.20 2.75
N GLY A 129 22.71 8.46 1.47
CA GLY A 129 22.60 7.49 0.39
C GLY A 129 23.27 7.98 -0.89
N GLU A 130 23.60 7.04 -1.76
CA GLU A 130 24.19 7.23 -3.09
C GLU A 130 23.51 6.28 -4.08
N ASP A 131 23.92 6.26 -5.36
CA ASP A 131 23.29 5.33 -6.31
C ASP A 131 23.45 3.87 -5.88
N GLY A 132 22.33 3.16 -5.76
CA GLY A 132 22.26 1.80 -5.23
C GLY A 132 22.57 1.62 -3.73
N LEU A 133 22.94 2.67 -2.99
CA LEU A 133 23.43 2.59 -1.60
C LEU A 133 22.58 3.38 -0.60
N ILE A 134 22.39 2.83 0.59
CA ILE A 134 21.86 3.51 1.78
C ILE A 134 22.84 3.33 2.93
N TYR A 135 23.03 4.35 3.78
CA TYR A 135 23.99 4.26 4.88
C TYR A 135 23.37 3.81 6.20
N GLY A 136 23.97 2.81 6.84
CA GLY A 136 23.87 2.63 8.28
C GLY A 136 24.71 3.69 9.01
N THR A 137 24.63 3.74 10.34
CA THR A 137 25.49 4.64 11.14
C THR A 137 26.99 4.36 10.99
N ASP A 138 27.34 3.14 10.58
CA ASP A 138 28.69 2.57 10.52
C ASP A 138 29.28 2.47 9.10
N GLY A 139 28.50 2.65 8.03
CA GLY A 139 28.97 2.55 6.66
C GLY A 139 27.84 2.38 5.62
N PRO A 140 28.19 2.11 4.34
CA PRO A 140 27.21 1.88 3.28
C PRO A 140 26.60 0.48 3.33
N LEU A 141 25.45 0.32 2.68
CA LEU A 141 24.73 -0.93 2.47
C LEU A 141 24.04 -0.90 1.10
N GLU A 142 24.17 -1.97 0.32
CA GLU A 142 23.46 -2.07 -0.96
C GLU A 142 21.95 -2.20 -0.74
N LEU A 143 21.17 -1.39 -1.45
CA LEU A 143 19.70 -1.49 -1.49
C LEU A 143 19.24 -2.88 -1.96
N LYS A 144 20.02 -3.53 -2.83
CA LYS A 144 19.80 -4.90 -3.29
C LYS A 144 19.86 -5.93 -2.15
N THR A 145 20.72 -5.74 -1.15
CA THR A 145 20.76 -6.61 0.04
C THR A 145 19.46 -6.54 0.83
N LEU A 146 18.76 -5.39 0.80
CA LEU A 146 17.48 -5.22 1.49
C LEU A 146 16.32 -5.82 0.70
N THR A 147 16.25 -5.59 -0.60
CA THR A 147 15.14 -6.06 -1.45
C THR A 147 15.21 -7.55 -1.78
N ASN A 148 16.41 -8.14 -1.95
CA ASN A 148 16.56 -9.57 -2.31
C ASN A 148 16.04 -10.55 -1.23
N HIS A 149 15.76 -10.08 -0.02
CA HIS A 149 15.17 -10.88 1.06
C HIS A 149 13.64 -10.73 1.17
N GLN A 150 13.01 -10.04 0.23
CA GLN A 150 11.60 -9.66 0.28
C GLN A 150 10.87 -10.09 -1.00
N GLY A 151 9.59 -10.45 -0.86
CA GLY A 151 8.70 -10.75 -1.99
C GLY A 151 8.23 -9.47 -2.70
N PRO A 152 7.03 -9.44 -3.31
CA PRO A 152 6.44 -8.19 -3.80
C PRO A 152 6.13 -7.24 -2.63
N LEU A 153 7.11 -6.40 -2.28
CA LEU A 153 7.10 -5.49 -1.14
C LEU A 153 7.41 -4.06 -1.58
N ILE A 154 6.71 -3.08 -1.00
CA ILE A 154 6.82 -1.67 -1.40
C ILE A 154 7.88 -0.99 -0.51
N LEU A 155 9.11 -0.94 -1.00
CA LEU A 155 10.20 -0.16 -0.40
C LEU A 155 10.08 1.32 -0.80
N VAL A 156 9.99 2.22 0.18
CA VAL A 156 9.84 3.67 -0.03
C VAL A 156 11.07 4.40 0.53
N CYS A 157 12.16 4.37 -0.23
CA CYS A 157 13.36 5.14 0.11
C CYS A 157 13.12 6.65 -0.07
N LEU A 158 12.96 7.37 1.05
CA LEU A 158 12.90 8.83 1.08
C LEU A 158 14.30 9.41 1.32
N HIS A 159 15.07 9.52 0.24
CA HIS A 159 16.34 10.22 0.25
C HIS A 159 16.13 11.73 0.42
N LYS A 160 16.93 12.36 1.30
CA LYS A 160 16.93 13.80 1.53
C LYS A 160 18.37 14.27 1.76
N ASN A 161 18.83 15.13 0.85
CA ASN A 161 20.00 16.00 0.97
C ASN A 161 19.86 16.95 2.18
#